data_AF-X0KM28-F1
#
_entry.id   AF-X0KM28-F1
#
_cell.length_a   1.000
_cell.length_b   1.000
_cell.length_c   1.000
_cell.angle_alpha   90.00
_cell.angle_beta   90.00
_cell.angle_gamma   90.00
#
_symmetry.space_group_name_H-M   'P 1'
#
loop_
_entity.id
_entity.type
_entity.pdbx_description
1 polymer ?
#
loop_
_entity_poly.entity_id
_entity_poly.type
_entity_poly.pdbx_seq_one_letter_code
_entity_poly.pdbx_strand_id
1 'polypeptide(L)'
;MDPSFEEAYSKKGRPPGFLGLEVDKLKEMAKLAADRPDGIIETEHTIPLNMGFCSRNLIYQPSAPSASYPIIVLFYGGGYYLAFPEIEVELA
;
A
#
# COMPACT_ATOMS: atom_id res chain seq x y z
N MET A 1 -5.24 14.01 -21.42
CA MET A 1 -4.55 13.49 -20.21
C MET A 1 -4.08 14.69 -19.41
N ASP A 2 -4.15 14.65 -18.09
CA ASP A 2 -3.74 15.78 -17.23
C ASP A 2 -2.23 16.04 -17.43
N PRO A 3 -1.79 17.26 -17.82
CA PRO A 3 -0.37 17.56 -18.02
C PRO A 3 0.49 17.32 -16.77
N SER A 4 -0.06 17.58 -15.58
CA SER A 4 0.64 17.39 -14.31
C SER A 4 0.85 15.90 -14.00
N PHE A 5 -0.10 15.06 -14.41
CA PHE A 5 0.02 13.61 -14.33
C PHE A 5 1.13 13.10 -15.26
N GLU A 6 1.17 13.54 -16.53
CA GLU A 6 2.18 13.09 -17.49
C GLU A 6 3.61 13.47 -17.08
N GLU A 7 3.77 14.65 -16.49
CA GLU A 7 5.06 15.11 -15.95
C GLU A 7 5.52 14.23 -14.78
N ALA A 8 4.64 14.02 -13.79
CA ALA A 8 4.94 13.18 -12.63
C ALA A 8 5.19 11.72 -13.02
N TYR A 9 4.39 11.19 -13.93
CA TYR A 9 4.49 9.82 -14.44
C TYR A 9 5.77 9.59 -15.24
N SER A 10 6.21 10.59 -16.02
CA SER A 10 7.47 10.51 -16.76
C SER A 10 8.69 10.65 -15.85
N LYS A 11 8.60 11.46 -14.78
CA LYS A 11 9.69 11.67 -13.81
C LYS A 11 9.95 10.46 -12.91
N LYS A 12 8.91 9.73 -12.50
CA LYS A 12 9.03 8.53 -11.64
C LYS A 12 9.46 7.26 -12.38
N GLY A 13 9.70 7.36 -13.70
CA GLY A 13 9.97 6.22 -14.55
C GLY A 13 8.65 5.54 -14.93
N ARG A 14 8.33 5.55 -16.23
CA ARG A 14 7.20 4.79 -16.75
C ARG A 14 7.48 3.31 -16.47
N PRO A 15 6.56 2.56 -15.85
CA PRO A 15 6.68 1.10 -15.81
C PRO A 15 6.94 0.62 -17.23
N PRO A 16 8.00 -0.17 -17.48
CA PRO A 16 8.26 -0.66 -18.82
C PRO A 16 7.01 -1.38 -19.29
N GLY A 17 6.46 -0.95 -20.43
CA GLY A 17 5.29 -1.59 -21.02
C GLY A 17 5.57 -3.08 -21.18
N PHE A 18 4.95 -3.88 -20.31
CA PHE A 18 5.00 -5.34 -20.26
C PHE A 18 6.34 -5.96 -20.74
N LEU A 19 7.38 -5.86 -19.92
CA LEU A 19 8.45 -6.86 -19.93
C LEU A 19 8.09 -7.87 -18.86
N GLY A 20 8.27 -9.17 -19.12
CA GLY A 20 8.16 -10.21 -18.10
C GLY A 20 9.14 -9.88 -16.98
N LEU A 21 8.67 -9.14 -15.98
CA LEU A 21 9.49 -8.58 -14.92
C LEU A 21 9.88 -9.74 -14.02
N GLU A 22 11.18 -10.01 -13.95
CA GLU A 22 11.72 -10.94 -12.98
C GLU A 22 11.36 -10.49 -11.55
N VAL A 23 11.07 -11.46 -10.69
CA VAL A 23 10.53 -11.27 -9.32
C VAL A 23 11.35 -10.25 -8.52
N ASP A 24 12.67 -10.20 -8.72
CA ASP A 24 13.55 -9.30 -7.99
C ASP A 24 13.42 -7.83 -8.43
N LYS A 25 13.04 -7.55 -9.68
CA LYS A 25 12.77 -6.18 -10.15
C LYS A 25 11.44 -5.63 -9.63
N LEU A 26 10.50 -6.51 -9.27
CA LEU A 26 9.20 -6.13 -8.73
C LEU A 26 9.28 -5.65 -7.28
N LYS A 27 10.27 -6.11 -6.51
CA LYS A 27 10.53 -5.66 -5.13
C LYS A 27 10.99 -4.20 -5.06
N GLU A 28 11.81 -3.76 -6.02
CA GLU A 28 12.33 -2.39 -6.07
C GLU A 28 11.25 -1.34 -6.40
N MET A 29 10.16 -1.74 -7.07
CA MET A 29 9.06 -0.84 -7.44
C MET A 29 8.13 -0.47 -6.27
N ALA A 30 8.29 -1.08 -5.11
CA ALA A 30 7.46 -0.84 -3.93
C ALA A 30 7.75 0.50 -3.22
N LYS A 31 8.82 1.22 -3.57
CA LYS A 31 9.25 2.48 -2.92
C LYS A 31 8.49 3.73 -3.39
N LEU A 32 7.15 3.67 -3.40
CA LEU A 32 6.30 4.83 -3.71
C LEU A 32 5.60 5.32 -2.44
N ALA A 33 6.36 5.72 -1.42
CA ALA A 33 5.76 6.32 -0.24
C ALA A 33 5.41 7.79 -0.52
N ALA A 34 4.14 8.13 -0.36
CA ALA A 34 3.72 9.50 -0.11
C ALA A 34 3.81 9.77 1.40
N ASP A 35 4.00 11.04 1.78
CA ASP A 35 4.03 11.44 3.18
C ASP A 35 2.72 11.03 3.88
N ARG A 36 2.83 10.57 5.13
CA ARG A 36 1.66 10.20 5.93
C ARG A 36 0.91 11.46 6.34
N PRO A 37 -0.42 11.52 6.18
CA PRO A 37 -1.20 12.67 6.64
C PRO A 37 -1.11 12.85 8.16
N ASP A 38 -0.97 14.11 8.60
CA ASP A 38 -1.00 14.45 10.02
C ASP A 38 -2.36 14.12 10.66
N GLY A 39 -2.35 13.83 11.97
CA GLY A 39 -3.57 13.62 12.75
C GLY A 39 -4.26 12.26 12.54
N ILE A 40 -3.60 11.31 11.87
CA ILE A 40 -4.04 9.92 11.74
C ILE A 40 -3.30 9.04 12.75
N ILE A 41 -4.04 8.16 13.42
CA ILE A 41 -3.50 7.07 14.25
C ILE A 41 -3.49 5.80 13.40
N GLU A 42 -2.36 5.12 13.37
CA GLU A 42 -2.18 3.81 12.76
C GLU A 42 -2.02 2.75 13.84
N THR A 43 -2.74 1.64 13.68
CA THR A 43 -2.68 0.49 14.59
C THR A 43 -2.63 -0.80 13.79
N GLU A 44 -1.84 -1.75 14.27
CA GLU A 44 -1.72 -3.07 13.64
C GLU A 44 -2.51 -4.11 14.44
N HIS A 45 -3.32 -4.88 13.74
CA HIS A 45 -4.09 -5.99 14.28
C HIS A 45 -3.71 -7.28 13.58
N THR A 46 -3.40 -8.31 14.37
CA THR A 46 -3.21 -9.68 13.88
C THR A 46 -4.49 -10.47 14.12
N ILE A 47 -5.13 -10.91 13.04
CA ILE A 47 -6.36 -11.68 13.08
C ILE A 47 -6.04 -13.14 12.72
N PRO A 48 -6.29 -14.11 13.61
CA PRO A 48 -6.07 -15.51 13.27
C PRO A 48 -7.06 -15.96 12.19
N LEU A 49 -6.54 -16.71 11.21
CA LEU A 49 -7.29 -17.33 10.13
C LEU A 49 -7.35 -18.85 10.32
N ASN A 50 -8.03 -19.52 9.39
CA ASN A 50 -8.00 -20.98 9.33
C ASN A 50 -6.59 -21.50 9.01
N MET A 51 -6.36 -22.78 9.33
CA MET A 51 -5.11 -23.50 8.99
C MET A 51 -3.83 -22.90 9.62
N GLY A 52 -3.96 -22.14 10.71
CA GLY A 52 -2.81 -21.59 11.44
C GLY A 52 -2.17 -20.35 10.79
N PHE A 53 -2.79 -19.79 9.75
CA PHE A 53 -2.38 -18.51 9.19
C PHE A 53 -2.92 -17.35 10.03
N CYS A 54 -2.28 -16.19 9.91
CA CYS A 54 -2.76 -14.94 10.48
C CYS A 54 -2.82 -13.86 9.39
N SER A 55 -3.85 -13.03 9.44
CA SER A 55 -3.96 -11.82 8.64
C SER A 55 -3.46 -10.64 9.46
N ARG A 56 -2.44 -9.95 8.94
CA ARG A 56 -2.01 -8.65 9.45
C ARG A 56 -2.91 -7.57 8.84
N ASN A 57 -3.48 -6.70 9.67
CA ASN A 57 -4.39 -5.64 9.28
C ASN A 57 -3.91 -4.31 9.84
N LEU A 58 -3.77 -3.32 8.95
CA LEU A 58 -3.45 -1.95 9.35
C LEU A 58 -4.75 -1.15 9.41
N ILE A 59 -5.02 -0.55 10.57
CA ILE A 59 -6.20 0.27 10.82
C ILE A 59 -5.75 1.71 10.99
N TYR A 60 -6.33 2.57 10.16
CA TYR A 60 -6.11 4.01 10.17
C TYR A 60 -7.38 4.70 10.65
N GLN A 61 -7.25 5.61 11.61
CA GLN A 61 -8.36 6.41 12.11
C GLN A 61 -7.92 7.83 12.47
N PRO A 62 -8.84 8.81 12.45
CA PRO A 62 -8.54 10.14 12.98
C PRO A 62 -8.15 10.09 14.45
N SER A 63 -7.20 10.92 14.86
CA SER A 63 -6.78 11.07 16.26
C SER A 63 -7.87 11.61 17.18
N ALA A 64 -8.85 12.33 16.64
CA ALA A 64 -10.06 12.79 17.31
C ALA A 64 -11.30 12.21 16.60
N PRO A 65 -11.66 10.94 16.85
CA PRO A 65 -12.76 10.29 16.16
C PRO A 65 -14.11 10.87 16.58
N SER A 66 -15.03 11.01 15.62
CA SER A 66 -16.44 11.29 15.89
C SER A 66 -17.14 10.05 16.46
N ALA A 67 -18.33 10.23 17.05
CA ALA A 67 -19.11 9.13 17.64
C ALA A 67 -19.50 8.01 16.64
N SER A 68 -19.49 8.30 15.34
CA SER A 68 -19.68 7.34 14.26
C SER A 68 -18.95 7.81 13.01
N TYR A 69 -18.36 6.88 12.26
CA TYR A 69 -17.71 7.12 10.97
C TYR A 69 -17.83 5.88 10.08
N PRO A 70 -17.83 6.07 8.74
CA PRO A 70 -17.81 4.94 7.82
C PRO A 70 -16.51 4.15 7.94
N ILE A 71 -16.60 2.84 7.75
CA ILE A 71 -15.43 1.97 7.65
C ILE A 71 -15.15 1.72 6.17
N ILE A 72 -13.90 1.92 5.77
CA ILE A 72 -13.42 1.61 4.43
C ILE A 72 -12.44 0.44 4.56
N VAL A 73 -12.71 -0.64 3.83
CA VAL A 73 -11.80 -1.80 3.75
C VAL A 73 -11.05 -1.71 2.44
N LEU A 74 -9.73 -1.54 2.50
CA LEU A 74 -8.87 -1.44 1.33
C LEU A 74 -8.16 -2.78 1.09
N PHE A 75 -8.33 -3.32 -0.11
CA PHE A 75 -7.50 -4.40 -0.64
C PHE A 75 -6.52 -3.79 -1.64
N TYR A 76 -5.22 -3.98 -1.41
CA TYR A 76 -4.20 -3.45 -2.30
C TYR A 76 -4.21 -4.18 -3.66
N GLY A 77 -3.64 -3.54 -4.68
CA GLY A 77 -3.52 -4.08 -6.03
C GLY A 77 -2.44 -5.15 -6.18
N GLY A 78 -1.80 -5.22 -7.36
CA GLY A 78 -0.70 -6.18 -7.58
C GLY A 78 -1.14 -7.56 -8.07
N GLY A 79 -2.39 -7.68 -8.51
CA GLY A 79 -2.88 -8.86 -9.23
C GLY A 79 -2.86 -10.15 -8.42
N TYR A 80 -2.93 -10.07 -7.08
CA TYR A 80 -2.87 -11.18 -6.13
C TYR A 80 -1.48 -11.84 -5.94
N TYR A 81 -0.44 -11.31 -6.57
CA TYR A 81 0.91 -11.92 -6.52
C TYR A 81 1.99 -11.00 -5.97
N LEU A 82 1.75 -9.69 -5.97
CA LEU A 82 2.79 -8.68 -5.76
C LEU A 82 2.29 -7.53 -4.89
N ALA A 83 3.24 -6.80 -4.33
CA ALA A 83 3.06 -5.73 -3.35
C ALA A 83 2.54 -6.22 -1.98
N PHE A 84 2.75 -5.36 -0.99
CA PHE A 84 2.23 -5.49 0.36
C PHE A 84 1.39 -4.24 0.65
N PRO A 85 0.42 -4.31 1.59
CA PRO A 85 -0.29 -3.10 2.01
C PRO A 85 0.67 -2.09 2.66
N GLU A 86 1.83 -2.55 3.13
CA GLU A 86 2.90 -1.68 3.57
C GLU A 86 3.75 -1.22 2.39
N ILE A 87 3.98 0.09 2.32
CA ILE A 87 4.91 0.66 1.34
C ILE A 87 6.36 0.58 1.86
N GLU A 88 6.56 0.40 3.17
CA GLU A 88 7.87 0.27 3.79
C GLU A 88 7.80 -0.64 5.02
N VAL A 89 8.09 -1.93 4.84
CA VAL A 89 8.65 -2.73 5.93
C VAL A 89 9.93 -3.32 5.36
N GLU A 90 11.07 -2.89 5.89
CA GLU A 90 12.30 -3.66 5.74
C GLU A 90 12.01 -5.04 6.33
N LEU A 91 11.93 -6.05 5.46
CA LEU A 91 11.87 -7.44 5.89
C LEU A 91 13.17 -7.73 6.64
N ALA A 92 13.03 -8.11 7.92
CA ALA A 92 14.12 -8.55 8.79
C ALA A 92 14.78 -9.84 8.28
#